data_AF-A0A844Z9G1-F1
#
_entry.id   AF-A0A844Z9G1-F1
#
_cell.length_a   1.000
_cell.length_b   1.000
_cell.length_c   1.000
_cell.angle_alpha   90.00
_cell.angle_beta   90.00
_cell.angle_gamma   90.00
#
_symmetry.space_group_name_H-M   'P 1'
#
loop_
_entity.id
_entity.type
_entity.pdbx_description
1 polymer ?
#
loop_
_entity_poly.entity_id
_entity_poly.type
_entity_poly.pdbx_seq_one_letter_code
_entity_poly.pdbx_strand_id
1 'polypeptide(L)'
;MALFAKPNDPPPESDGALSYVLWVAKDVHGCVDASPSSAVHQDLDIYGLDVEDFAAKLGERYGPGVFDWPWHRFAELGEGLSLLFPFILVKQLVTWPFRGQFSYPESLERLELGHIAKVLEKGEWIDP
;
A
#
# COMPACT_ATOMS: atom_id res chain seq x y z
N MET A 1 -19.75 18.02 -10.66
CA MET A 1 -20.59 17.27 -9.69
C MET A 1 -20.23 15.80 -9.85
N ALA A 2 -19.21 15.34 -9.12
CA ALA A 2 -18.78 13.95 -9.18
C ALA A 2 -19.61 13.12 -8.20
N LEU A 3 -20.12 11.99 -8.68
CA LEU A 3 -20.83 10.96 -7.93
C LEU A 3 -19.84 10.31 -6.96
N PHE A 4 -19.74 10.81 -5.73
CA PHE A 4 -19.12 10.08 -4.65
C PHE A 4 -20.04 8.89 -4.33
N ALA A 5 -19.61 7.68 -4.70
CA ALA A 5 -20.20 6.46 -4.19
C ALA A 5 -20.24 6.56 -2.65
N LYS A 6 -21.37 6.18 -2.04
CA LYS A 6 -21.45 6.08 -0.59
C LYS A 6 -20.32 5.16 -0.12
N PRO A 7 -19.52 5.54 0.90
CA PRO A 7 -18.58 4.60 1.50
C PRO A 7 -19.40 3.40 1.99
N ASN A 8 -19.01 2.20 1.58
CA ASN A 8 -19.61 0.98 2.11
C ASN A 8 -19.31 0.94 3.60
N ASP A 9 -20.28 0.60 4.45
CA ASP A 9 -20.02 0.47 5.88
C ASP A 9 -18.85 -0.50 6.14
N PRO A 10 -17.97 -0.22 7.12
CA PRO A 10 -16.86 -1.11 7.42
C PRO A 10 -17.37 -2.48 7.87
N PRO A 11 -16.69 -3.57 7.52
CA PRO A 11 -17.09 -4.90 7.96
C PRO A 11 -17.07 -4.97 9.50
N PRO A 12 -17.97 -5.75 10.12
CA PRO A 12 -17.99 -5.92 11.57
C PRO A 12 -16.69 -6.57 12.06
N GLU A 13 -16.32 -6.32 13.31
CA GLU A 13 -15.08 -6.87 13.91
C GLU A 13 -15.06 -8.41 13.92
N SER A 14 -16.24 -9.05 13.93
CA SER A 14 -16.39 -10.51 13.84
C SER A 14 -15.81 -11.12 12.58
N ASP A 15 -15.63 -10.34 11.52
CA ASP A 15 -15.19 -10.82 10.21
C ASP A 15 -13.66 -10.87 10.09
N GLY A 16 -12.93 -10.49 11.15
CA GLY A 16 -11.49 -10.57 11.26
C GLY A 16 -10.74 -9.40 10.62
N ALA A 17 -9.43 -9.32 10.88
CA ALA A 17 -8.62 -8.20 10.41
C ALA A 17 -8.46 -8.20 8.90
N LEU A 18 -8.42 -9.37 8.27
CA LEU A 18 -8.26 -9.48 6.82
C LEU A 18 -9.40 -8.81 6.06
N SER A 19 -10.64 -9.06 6.49
CA SER A 19 -11.83 -8.45 5.88
C SER A 19 -11.80 -6.93 5.98
N TYR A 20 -11.35 -6.40 7.12
CA TYR A 20 -11.19 -4.97 7.33
C TYR A 20 -10.07 -4.36 6.48
N VAL A 21 -8.89 -4.99 6.44
CA VAL A 21 -7.75 -4.52 5.63
C VAL A 21 -8.11 -4.48 4.14
N LEU A 22 -8.80 -5.51 3.64
CA LEU A 22 -9.29 -5.55 2.25
C LEU A 22 -10.34 -4.47 1.97
N TRP A 23 -11.21 -4.17 2.94
CA TRP A 23 -12.16 -3.07 2.85
C TRP A 23 -11.45 -1.73 2.83
N VAL A 24 -10.45 -1.50 3.69
CA VAL A 24 -9.66 -0.25 3.70
C VAL A 24 -8.94 -0.06 2.37
N ALA A 25 -8.32 -1.10 1.82
CA ALA A 25 -7.67 -1.01 0.51
C ALA A 25 -8.65 -0.64 -0.62
N LYS A 26 -9.89 -1.13 -0.54
CA LYS A 26 -10.98 -0.79 -1.46
C LYS A 26 -11.49 0.63 -1.27
N ASP A 27 -11.58 1.09 -0.03
CA ASP A 27 -12.16 2.39 0.33
C ASP A 27 -11.19 3.55 0.07
N VAL A 28 -9.89 3.39 0.39
CA VAL A 28 -8.86 4.41 0.15
C VAL A 28 -8.55 4.54 -1.33
N HIS A 29 -8.40 3.41 -2.04
CA HIS A 29 -7.84 3.40 -3.40
C HIS A 29 -8.84 3.05 -4.50
N GLY A 30 -10.08 2.68 -4.15
CA GLY A 30 -11.06 2.21 -5.13
C GLY A 30 -10.68 0.87 -5.80
N CYS A 31 -9.68 0.16 -5.27
CA CYS A 31 -9.16 -1.08 -5.87
C CYS A 31 -10.14 -2.23 -5.76
N VAL A 32 -10.87 -2.52 -6.84
CA VAL A 32 -11.93 -3.55 -6.88
C VAL A 32 -11.37 -4.96 -6.63
N ASP A 33 -10.12 -5.21 -7.04
CA ASP A 33 -9.49 -6.54 -7.06
C ASP A 33 -8.46 -6.78 -5.95
N ALA A 34 -8.49 -6.00 -4.85
CA ALA A 34 -7.59 -6.23 -3.72
C ALA A 34 -7.76 -7.66 -3.16
N SER A 35 -6.63 -8.38 -3.03
CA SER A 35 -6.55 -9.76 -2.54
C SER A 35 -5.57 -9.85 -1.36
N PRO A 36 -5.60 -10.93 -0.55
CA PRO A 36 -4.68 -11.08 0.57
C PRO A 36 -3.20 -11.07 0.17
N SER A 37 -2.86 -11.55 -1.02
CA SER A 37 -1.49 -11.55 -1.56
C SER A 37 -1.11 -10.26 -2.26
N SER A 38 -2.04 -9.29 -2.37
CA SER A 38 -1.75 -7.99 -2.97
C SER A 38 -0.83 -7.18 -2.06
N ALA A 39 0.27 -6.70 -2.60
CA ALA A 39 1.21 -5.83 -1.91
C ALA A 39 0.75 -4.36 -1.94
N VAL A 40 0.92 -3.66 -0.81
CA VAL A 40 0.51 -2.25 -0.59
C VAL A 40 0.99 -1.35 -1.72
N HIS A 41 2.29 -1.36 -2.01
CA HIS A 41 2.84 -0.49 -3.05
C HIS A 41 2.81 -1.13 -4.43
N GLN A 42 3.37 -2.33 -4.57
CA GLN A 42 3.68 -2.90 -5.89
C GLN A 42 2.45 -3.40 -6.67
N ASP A 43 1.37 -3.77 -5.98
CA ASP A 43 0.16 -4.28 -6.63
C ASP A 43 -1.02 -3.32 -6.49
N LEU A 44 -1.07 -2.54 -5.40
CA LEU A 44 -2.18 -1.63 -5.10
C LEU A 44 -1.84 -0.15 -5.32
N ASP A 45 -0.58 0.16 -5.63
CA ASP A 45 -0.10 1.51 -5.91
C ASP A 45 -0.35 2.49 -4.75
N ILE A 46 -0.35 2.00 -3.50
CA ILE A 46 -0.46 2.82 -2.30
C ILE A 46 0.93 3.38 -1.98
N TYR A 47 1.10 4.69 -2.12
CA TYR A 47 2.33 5.42 -1.84
C TYR A 47 2.05 6.85 -1.37
N GLY A 48 3.08 7.54 -0.88
CA GLY A 48 3.00 8.94 -0.45
C GLY A 48 1.96 9.15 0.65
N LEU A 49 1.08 10.13 0.41
CA LEU A 49 -0.02 10.45 1.33
C LEU A 49 -1.06 9.31 1.43
N ASP A 50 -1.19 8.45 0.42
CA ASP A 50 -2.14 7.33 0.47
C ASP A 50 -1.74 6.31 1.54
N VAL A 51 -0.45 6.21 1.88
CA VAL A 51 0.03 5.38 2.98
C VAL A 51 -0.43 5.93 4.33
N GLU A 52 -0.42 7.26 4.49
CA GLU A 52 -0.89 7.91 5.71
C GLU A 52 -2.40 7.71 5.90
N ASP A 53 -3.18 7.89 4.84
CA ASP A 53 -4.63 7.66 4.85
C ASP A 53 -4.97 6.17 5.11
N PHE A 54 -4.22 5.26 4.50
CA PHE A 54 -4.34 3.83 4.72
C PHE A 54 -4.02 3.45 6.17
N ALA A 55 -2.89 3.93 6.71
CA ALA A 55 -2.49 3.70 8.10
C ALA A 55 -3.49 4.32 9.09
N ALA A 56 -4.04 5.50 8.78
CA ALA A 56 -5.03 6.17 9.62
C ALA A 56 -6.31 5.35 9.76
N LYS A 57 -6.86 4.84 8.65
CA LYS A 57 -8.05 3.98 8.69
C LYS A 57 -7.81 2.66 9.42
N LEU A 58 -6.63 2.08 9.29
CA LEU A 58 -6.25 0.92 10.09
C LEU A 58 -6.17 1.27 11.58
N GLY A 59 -5.59 2.43 11.91
CA GLY A 59 -5.44 2.93 13.27
C GLY A 59 -6.75 3.29 13.96
N GLU A 60 -7.81 3.67 13.23
CA GLU A 60 -9.15 3.90 13.79
C GLU A 60 -9.71 2.67 14.51
N ARG A 61 -9.41 1.46 14.02
CA ARG A 61 -9.88 0.19 14.60
C ARG A 61 -8.85 -0.48 15.50
N TYR A 62 -7.58 -0.49 15.08
CA TYR A 62 -6.53 -1.28 15.75
C TYR A 62 -5.58 -0.42 16.60
N GLY A 63 -5.80 0.89 16.65
CA GLY A 63 -5.06 1.82 17.47
C GLY A 63 -3.84 2.45 16.77
N PRO A 64 -3.23 3.45 17.42
CA PRO A 64 -2.20 4.28 16.80
C PRO A 64 -0.87 3.55 16.53
N GLY A 65 -0.64 2.35 17.08
CA GLY A 65 0.59 1.59 16.86
C GLY A 65 0.83 1.21 15.39
N VAL A 66 -0.19 1.30 14.54
CA VAL A 66 -0.07 1.13 13.08
C VAL A 66 0.82 2.21 12.44
N PHE A 67 0.82 3.43 12.98
CA PHE A 67 1.66 4.51 12.46
C PHE A 67 3.16 4.28 12.72
N ASP A 68 3.50 3.49 13.74
CA ASP A 68 4.88 3.21 14.13
C ASP A 68 5.54 2.11 13.28
N TRP A 69 4.81 1.50 12.34
CA TRP A 69 5.36 0.46 11.47
C TRP A 69 6.40 1.03 10.50
N PRO A 70 7.35 0.22 10.02
CA PRO A 70 8.40 0.70 9.14
C PRO A 70 7.92 0.85 7.68
N TRP A 71 6.88 1.68 7.48
CA TRP A 71 6.22 1.93 6.18
C TRP A 71 7.18 2.31 5.06
N HIS A 72 8.26 3.02 5.38
CA HIS A 72 9.33 3.40 4.46
C HIS A 72 10.04 2.21 3.78
N ARG A 73 9.94 1.00 4.33
CA ARG A 73 10.45 -0.22 3.70
C ARG A 73 9.55 -0.72 2.58
N PHE A 74 8.26 -0.42 2.64
CA PHE A 74 7.22 -1.07 1.85
C PHE A 74 6.50 -0.15 0.88
N ALA A 75 6.55 1.16 1.11
CA ALA A 75 5.96 2.16 0.24
C ALA A 75 6.84 3.42 0.23
N GLU A 76 6.87 4.11 -0.91
CA GLU A 76 7.57 5.39 -1.04
C GLU A 76 6.76 6.48 -0.34
N LEU A 77 7.25 7.03 0.78
CA LEU A 77 6.53 8.04 1.57
C LEU A 77 6.72 9.48 1.05
N GLY A 78 7.60 9.68 0.07
CA GLY A 78 7.91 11.00 -0.47
C GLY A 78 7.08 11.32 -1.70
N GLU A 79 6.36 12.44 -1.70
CA GLU A 79 5.83 13.02 -2.94
C GLU A 79 6.92 13.81 -3.65
N GLY A 80 7.47 13.24 -4.72
CA GLY A 80 8.36 13.97 -5.61
C GLY A 80 9.19 13.08 -6.51
N LEU A 81 9.23 13.40 -7.80
CA LEU A 81 10.21 12.83 -8.71
C LEU A 81 11.61 13.13 -8.17
N SER A 82 12.38 12.08 -7.85
CA SER A 82 13.78 12.22 -7.46
C SER A 82 14.49 13.19 -8.42
N LEU A 83 15.38 14.06 -7.91
CA LEU A 83 16.22 14.93 -8.75
C LEU A 83 17.04 14.12 -9.78
N LEU A 84 17.24 12.82 -9.53
CA LEU A 84 17.93 11.89 -10.42
C LEU A 84 17.00 11.25 -11.48
N PHE A 85 15.70 11.52 -11.44
CA PHE A 85 14.71 10.98 -12.37
C PHE A 85 15.10 11.16 -13.84
N PRO A 86 15.62 12.32 -14.30
CA PRO A 86 16.04 12.47 -15.71
C PRO A 86 17.15 11.49 -16.09
N PHE A 87 18.10 11.24 -15.18
CA PHE A 87 19.21 10.31 -15.42
C PHE A 87 18.75 8.84 -15.41
N ILE A 88 17.82 8.50 -14.50
CA ILE A 88 17.24 7.16 -14.43
C ILE A 88 16.36 6.89 -15.66
N LEU A 89 15.62 7.88 -16.15
CA LEU A 89 14.82 7.82 -17.37
C LEU A 89 15.70 7.57 -18.60
N VAL A 90 16.82 8.29 -18.74
CA VAL A 90 17.77 8.07 -19.84
C VAL A 90 18.36 6.66 -19.77
N LYS A 91 18.74 6.21 -18.58
CA LYS A 91 19.24 4.84 -18.38
C LYS A 91 18.17 3.80 -18.74
N GLN A 92 16.92 4.01 -18.34
CA GLN A 92 15.77 3.18 -18.72
C GLN A 92 15.64 3.10 -20.24
N LEU A 93 15.58 4.23 -20.94
CA LEU A 93 15.45 4.25 -22.40
C LEU A 93 16.60 3.53 -23.12
N VAL A 94 17.84 3.63 -22.61
CA VAL A 94 19.01 2.93 -23.18
C VAL A 94 18.96 1.42 -22.91
N THR A 95 18.49 1.02 -21.73
CA THR A 95 18.47 -0.40 -21.31
C THR A 95 17.17 -1.14 -21.67
N TRP A 96 16.11 -0.40 -21.98
CA TRP A 96 14.79 -0.90 -22.37
C TRP A 96 14.82 -1.89 -23.54
N PRO A 97 15.53 -1.64 -24.67
CA PRO A 97 15.58 -2.59 -25.78
C PRO A 97 16.25 -3.93 -25.41
N PHE A 98 17.00 -3.98 -24.30
CA PHE A 98 17.66 -5.19 -23.81
C PHE A 98 16.89 -5.90 -22.70
N ARG A 99 16.05 -5.18 -21.94
CA ARG A 99 15.31 -5.72 -20.80
C ARG A 99 13.86 -6.07 -21.11
N GLY A 100 13.27 -5.51 -22.15
CA GLY A 100 11.89 -5.78 -22.56
C GLY A 100 10.81 -5.26 -21.60
N GLN A 101 11.18 -4.66 -20.47
CA GLN A 101 10.28 -4.02 -19.50
C GLN A 101 10.83 -2.65 -19.10
N PHE A 102 9.91 -1.69 -18.94
CA PHE A 102 10.16 -0.38 -18.37
C PHE A 102 9.74 -0.44 -16.90
N SER A 103 10.64 -0.85 -16.00
CA SER A 103 10.36 -0.94 -14.57
C SER A 103 11.43 -0.24 -13.75
N TYR A 104 11.02 0.71 -12.90
CA TYR A 104 11.92 1.33 -11.94
C TYR A 104 12.44 0.24 -10.98
N PRO A 105 13.72 0.22 -10.59
CA PRO A 105 14.18 -0.69 -9.54
C PRO A 105 13.56 -0.24 -8.22
N GLU A 106 12.42 -0.82 -7.86
CA GLU A 106 11.83 -0.68 -6.54
C GLU A 106 12.68 -1.48 -5.56
N SER A 107 13.43 -0.78 -4.71
CA SER A 107 14.14 -1.37 -3.57
C SER A 107 13.20 -1.69 -2.41
N LEU A 108 11.89 -1.47 -2.58
CA LEU A 108 10.89 -1.63 -1.55
C LEU A 108 10.56 -3.11 -1.37
N GLU A 109 10.48 -3.52 -0.11
CA GLU A 109 10.01 -4.85 0.28
C GLU A 109 8.50 -4.97 0.00
N ARG A 110 8.02 -6.21 -0.15
CA ARG A 110 6.59 -6.46 -0.40
C ARG A 110 5.85 -6.61 0.92
N LEU A 111 4.92 -5.71 1.19
CA LEU A 111 4.00 -5.83 2.33
C LEU A 111 2.63 -6.25 1.83
N GLU A 112 2.29 -7.52 2.00
CA GLU A 112 1.00 -8.07 1.59
C GLU A 112 -0.13 -7.72 2.57
N LEU A 113 -1.34 -7.50 2.07
CA LEU A 113 -2.52 -7.22 2.91
C LEU A 113 -2.80 -8.34 3.92
N GLY A 114 -2.56 -9.60 3.54
CA GLY A 114 -2.68 -10.75 4.43
C GLY A 114 -1.68 -10.73 5.58
N HIS A 115 -0.47 -10.21 5.35
CA HIS A 115 0.53 -10.03 6.40
C HIS A 115 0.13 -8.91 7.37
N ILE A 116 -0.37 -7.80 6.84
CA ILE A 116 -0.93 -6.71 7.66
C ILE A 116 -2.05 -7.24 8.56
N ALA A 117 -2.99 -8.00 8.01
CA ALA A 117 -4.07 -8.60 8.79
C ALA A 117 -3.54 -9.49 9.94
N LYS A 118 -2.53 -10.32 9.66
CA LYS A 118 -1.89 -11.17 10.65
C LYS A 118 -1.20 -10.36 11.75
N VAL A 119 -0.51 -9.28 11.40
CA VAL A 119 0.12 -8.35 12.35
C VAL A 119 -0.93 -7.70 13.26
N LEU A 120 -2.06 -7.26 12.69
CA LEU A 120 -3.17 -6.67 13.45
C LEU A 120 -3.82 -7.67 14.42
N GLU A 121 -4.01 -8.92 13.99
CA GLU A 121 -4.55 -9.99 14.86
C GLU A 121 -3.60 -10.36 16.00
N LYS A 122 -2.29 -10.30 15.74
CA LYS A 122 -1.24 -10.55 16.73
C LYS A 122 -1.07 -9.38 17.72
N GLY A 123 -1.41 -8.17 17.30
CA GLY A 123 -1.22 -6.94 18.09
C GLY A 123 0.25 -6.51 18.21
N GLU A 124 1.15 -7.11 17.45
CA GLU A 124 2.58 -6.77 17.43
C GLU A 124 3.12 -6.87 16.00
N TRP A 125 4.05 -5.97 15.65
CA TRP A 125 4.73 -6.00 14.36
C TRP A 125 5.55 -7.28 14.20
N ILE A 126 5.40 -7.94 13.05
CA ILE A 126 6.17 -9.11 12.64
C ILE A 126 6.72 -8.79 11.25
N ASP A 127 8.01 -9.03 11.00
CA ASP A 127 8.57 -8.81 9.66
C ASP A 127 7.99 -9.80 8.64
N PRO A 128 7.70 -9.33 7.41
CA PRO A 128 7.23 -10.17 6.30
C PRO A 128 8.30 -11.11 5.75
#